data_AF-A0A7M2ZLK0-F1
#
_entry.id   AF-A0A7M2ZLK0-F1
#
_cell.length_a   1.000
_cell.length_b   1.000
_cell.length_c   1.000
_cell.angle_alpha   90.00
_cell.angle_beta   90.00
_cell.angle_gamma   90.00
#
_symmetry.space_group_name_H-M   'P 1'
#
loop_
_entity.id
_entity.type
_entity.pdbx_description
1 polymer ?
#
loop_
_entity_poly.entity_id
_entity_poly.type
_entity_poly.pdbx_seq_one_letter_code
_entity_poly.pdbx_strand_id
1 'polypeptide(L)'
;MRFIGAFEDLKLKLSSLEELGEWSQLNGNQYQFRTMSRGILNWYPSTGGFFFQGRTEPMEQLKRLVGEILDADDEGPPSIEEKAEIDAAFDALSVEDDSIQESYLNDSYSDSELVIGLVGSVGTDLRSVSGIIEDRLKAFSYTCRVVKVSSDVIDEMVEVKLPPNGGEYERISTYMTEGNSLRKKYKDRSILALGAAAKINQIREGAALRRNAFIISSLKTPYEVQRLRKIYSQGFFLIGVHADLARRRKYLMDDLRMSEEKASNLIMRDADEDDPDGQHTRDTYHLSDFFVNYDGSGDSLKAQLWRVIDILFGQPYVTPTFDEYAMFMAFSASLRSADLSRQVGAVLTRDEGIISTGANDVPKAGGGLYWPELDPESHKVVDVKDGRDYCRGVDSNAAQKSLIVDDILEKVPAEYRSTLAPILKKSRIKDITEYGRVVHAEMEALLSAARAGVSPKSATLYCTTFPCHNCAKHIIAAGIKRVVYVEPYPKSKAQEFHSDSISLKKDGDGVFFDPFIGVGPRSFFNLFSTNLGSGYPITRKTDDGQKVDWMEADAKLRTQMLPCSYMERERIAGSLLSRYLNGDGDER
;
A
#
# COMPACT_ATOMS: atom_id res chain seq x y z
N MET A 1 33.57 43.82 -1.87
CA MET A 1 33.98 43.08 -3.07
C MET A 1 34.34 41.66 -2.68
N ARG A 2 33.80 40.68 -3.39
CA ARG A 2 34.16 39.26 -3.24
C ARG A 2 34.20 38.62 -4.62
N PHE A 3 35.04 37.60 -4.78
CA PHE A 3 35.08 36.72 -5.95
C PHE A 3 35.24 35.29 -5.46
N ILE A 4 34.31 34.42 -5.85
CA ILE A 4 34.30 32.99 -5.48
C ILE A 4 34.66 32.20 -6.74
N GLY A 5 35.81 31.51 -6.71
CA GLY A 5 36.33 30.78 -7.87
C GLY A 5 37.78 30.35 -7.65
N ALA A 6 38.40 29.73 -8.66
CA ALA A 6 39.81 29.39 -8.59
C ALA A 6 40.68 30.65 -8.77
N PHE A 7 41.91 30.61 -8.25
CA PHE A 7 42.83 31.75 -8.39
C PHE A 7 43.14 32.08 -9.85
N GLU A 8 43.25 31.08 -10.73
CA GLU A 8 43.50 31.30 -12.16
C GLU A 8 42.36 32.05 -12.84
N ASP A 9 41.10 31.76 -12.47
CA ASP A 9 39.93 32.48 -12.98
C ASP A 9 39.96 33.95 -12.54
N LEU A 10 40.28 34.19 -11.27
CA LEU A 10 40.44 35.54 -10.74
C LEU A 10 41.57 36.30 -11.45
N LYS A 11 42.72 35.65 -11.65
CA LYS A 11 43.88 36.25 -12.31
C LYS A 11 43.56 36.60 -13.76
N LEU A 12 42.87 35.70 -14.47
CA LEU A 12 42.39 35.96 -15.83
C LEU A 12 41.41 37.14 -15.86
N LYS A 13 40.48 37.22 -14.90
CA LYS A 13 39.50 38.31 -14.80
C LYS A 13 40.15 39.66 -14.56
N LEU A 14 41.20 39.70 -13.75
CA LEU A 14 41.98 40.89 -13.44
C LEU A 14 43.21 41.06 -14.36
N SER A 15 43.27 40.37 -15.49
CA SER A 15 44.42 40.39 -16.41
C SER A 15 44.74 41.78 -16.95
N SER A 16 43.72 42.63 -17.11
CA SER A 16 43.88 44.04 -17.51
C SER A 16 44.67 44.89 -16.52
N LEU A 17 44.86 44.41 -15.28
CA LEU A 17 45.66 45.06 -14.25
C LEU A 17 47.11 44.55 -14.18
N GLU A 18 47.48 43.51 -14.93
CA GLU A 18 48.82 42.88 -14.84
C GLU A 18 49.97 43.87 -15.15
N GLU A 19 49.74 44.89 -15.96
CA GLU A 19 50.75 45.93 -16.23
C GLU A 19 51.02 46.85 -15.02
N LEU A 20 50.12 46.88 -14.02
CA LEU A 20 50.22 47.75 -12.86
C LEU A 20 50.96 47.13 -11.68
N GLY A 21 51.16 45.80 -11.68
CA GLY A 21 51.68 45.08 -10.52
C GLY A 21 51.82 43.58 -10.73
N GLU A 22 52.28 42.89 -9.69
CA GLU A 22 52.52 41.45 -9.75
C GLU A 22 51.75 40.70 -8.64
N TRP A 23 51.30 39.49 -9.00
CA TRP A 23 50.71 38.55 -8.05
C TRP A 23 51.80 37.72 -7.36
N SER A 24 51.62 37.52 -6.05
CA SER A 24 52.45 36.65 -5.24
C SER A 24 51.57 35.81 -4.31
N GLN A 25 51.89 34.53 -4.17
CA GLN A 25 51.24 33.68 -3.18
C GLN A 25 51.99 33.80 -1.85
N LEU A 26 51.31 34.29 -0.81
CA LEU A 26 51.93 34.45 0.51
C LEU A 26 51.84 33.17 1.33
N ASN A 27 50.75 32.41 1.17
CA ASN A 27 50.55 31.10 1.77
C ASN A 27 49.44 30.34 1.00
N GLY A 28 49.13 29.11 1.44
CA GLY A 28 48.11 28.27 0.79
C GLY A 28 46.68 28.84 0.72
N ASN A 29 46.38 29.92 1.44
CA ASN A 29 45.04 30.53 1.49
C ASN A 29 45.08 32.06 1.32
N GLN A 30 46.15 32.61 0.73
CA GLN A 30 46.27 34.06 0.51
C GLN A 30 47.11 34.39 -0.72
N TYR A 31 46.51 35.12 -1.64
CA TYR A 31 47.17 35.67 -2.82
C TYR A 31 47.20 37.20 -2.72
N GLN A 32 48.33 37.80 -3.01
CA GLN A 32 48.55 39.23 -2.91
C GLN A 32 48.96 39.80 -4.27
N PHE A 33 48.23 40.82 -4.73
CA PHE A 33 48.61 41.65 -5.87
C PHE A 33 49.20 42.95 -5.36
N ARG A 34 50.39 43.31 -5.83
CA ARG A 34 51.09 44.53 -5.41
C ARG A 34 51.41 45.41 -6.60
N THR A 35 50.90 46.63 -6.58
CA THR A 35 51.19 47.61 -7.63
C THR A 35 52.52 48.32 -7.40
N MET A 36 53.12 48.82 -8.48
CA MET A 36 54.35 49.61 -8.43
C MET A 36 54.19 50.91 -7.62
N SER A 37 52.97 51.45 -7.53
CA SER A 37 52.60 52.63 -6.74
C SER A 37 52.35 52.35 -5.25
N ARG A 38 52.65 51.13 -4.77
CA ARG A 38 52.44 50.66 -3.37
C ARG A 38 50.98 50.52 -2.95
N GLY A 39 50.08 50.22 -3.89
CA GLY A 39 48.76 49.66 -3.59
C GLY A 39 48.84 48.14 -3.44
N ILE A 40 48.16 47.58 -2.46
CA ILE A 40 48.17 46.15 -2.15
C ILE A 40 46.74 45.64 -2.12
N LEU A 41 46.46 44.56 -2.84
CA LEU A 41 45.22 43.80 -2.79
C LEU A 41 45.54 42.39 -2.27
N ASN A 42 44.83 41.94 -1.25
CA ASN A 42 44.86 40.56 -0.79
C ASN A 42 43.54 39.88 -1.12
N TRP A 43 43.61 38.65 -1.63
CA TRP A 43 42.46 37.79 -1.87
C TRP A 43 42.63 36.44 -1.18
N TYR A 44 41.54 35.94 -0.61
CA TYR A 44 41.52 34.72 0.20
C TYR A 44 40.57 33.69 -0.45
N PRO A 45 41.08 32.57 -1.00
CA PRO A 45 40.25 31.56 -1.68
C PRO A 45 39.10 31.04 -0.81
N SER A 46 39.36 30.79 0.47
CA SER A 46 38.36 30.26 1.41
C SER A 46 37.12 31.13 1.62
N THR A 47 37.23 32.44 1.44
CA THR A 47 36.11 33.40 1.70
C THR A 47 35.73 34.21 0.46
N GLY A 48 36.54 34.14 -0.59
CA GLY A 48 36.47 35.00 -1.76
C GLY A 48 36.69 36.48 -1.48
N GLY A 49 37.10 36.87 -0.27
CA GLY A 49 37.16 38.27 0.17
C GLY A 49 38.38 39.03 -0.35
N PHE A 50 38.18 40.28 -0.77
CA PHE A 50 39.26 41.22 -1.09
C PHE A 50 39.55 42.18 0.06
N PHE A 51 40.83 42.42 0.34
CA PHE A 51 41.31 43.39 1.31
C PHE A 51 42.40 44.28 0.72
N PHE A 52 42.13 45.58 0.68
CA PHE A 52 43.05 46.58 0.12
C PHE A 52 43.86 47.26 1.24
N GLN A 53 45.14 47.47 0.99
CA GLN A 53 46.10 48.09 1.91
C GLN A 53 47.09 48.98 1.13
N GLY A 54 47.71 49.96 1.77
CA GLY A 54 48.71 50.84 1.14
C GLY A 54 48.50 52.31 1.43
N ARG A 55 49.14 53.19 0.65
CA ARG A 55 48.89 54.63 0.72
C ARG A 55 47.50 54.95 0.18
N THR A 56 46.82 55.92 0.80
CA THR A 56 45.39 56.21 0.58
C THR A 56 45.01 56.34 -0.90
N GLU A 57 45.78 57.10 -1.67
CA GLU A 57 45.44 57.39 -3.07
C GLU A 57 45.69 56.18 -4.02
N PRO A 58 46.86 55.50 -4.01
CA PRO A 58 47.05 54.25 -4.75
C PRO A 58 46.11 53.11 -4.35
N MET A 59 45.78 53.00 -3.06
CA MET A 59 44.86 51.98 -2.55
C MET A 59 43.43 52.19 -3.05
N GLU A 60 42.91 53.41 -2.95
CA GLU A 60 41.56 53.73 -3.44
C GLU A 60 41.47 53.60 -4.97
N GLN A 61 42.52 53.95 -5.71
CA GLN A 61 42.56 53.75 -7.16
C GLN A 61 42.50 52.25 -7.52
N LEU A 62 43.30 51.41 -6.86
CA LEU A 62 43.29 49.96 -7.09
C LEU A 62 41.94 49.35 -6.71
N LYS A 63 41.35 49.79 -5.59
CA LYS A 63 40.02 49.35 -5.15
C LYS A 63 38.95 49.72 -6.17
N ARG A 64 38.97 50.94 -6.72
CA ARG A 64 38.02 51.37 -7.74
C ARG A 64 38.12 50.52 -9.01
N LEU A 65 39.34 50.32 -9.53
CA LEU A 65 39.57 49.53 -10.75
C LEU A 65 39.13 48.06 -10.58
N VAL A 66 39.44 47.45 -9.43
CA VAL A 66 39.01 46.07 -9.14
C VAL A 66 37.49 45.99 -8.99
N GLY A 67 36.85 47.00 -8.40
CA GLY A 67 35.38 47.10 -8.36
C GLY A 67 34.77 47.18 -9.76
N GLU A 68 35.26 48.10 -10.60
CA GLU A 68 34.78 48.29 -11.98
C GLU A 68 34.89 47.00 -12.82
N ILE A 69 35.94 46.21 -12.64
CA ILE A 69 36.15 44.95 -13.37
C ILE A 69 35.27 43.81 -12.83
N LEU A 70 35.06 43.75 -11.51
CA LEU A 70 34.26 42.68 -10.90
C LEU A 70 32.75 42.93 -11.01
N ASP A 71 32.32 44.18 -10.95
CA ASP A 71 30.91 44.58 -11.06
C ASP A 71 30.43 44.57 -12.54
N ALA A 72 31.32 44.38 -13.52
CA ALA A 72 30.96 44.26 -14.94
C ALA A 72 30.20 42.96 -15.29
N ASP A 73 30.22 41.95 -14.41
CA ASP A 73 29.50 40.67 -14.56
C ASP A 73 28.52 40.40 -13.39
N ASP A 74 28.23 41.37 -12.52
CA ASP A 74 27.14 41.23 -11.56
C ASP A 74 25.83 41.47 -12.32
N GLU A 75 25.26 40.40 -12.89
CA GLU A 75 23.90 40.43 -13.44
C GLU A 75 22.98 40.97 -12.34
N GLY A 76 22.61 42.24 -12.46
CA GLY A 76 21.62 42.87 -11.60
C GLY A 76 20.29 42.11 -11.66
N PRO A 77 19.27 42.52 -10.87
CA PRO A 77 17.93 41.97 -11.06
C PRO A 77 17.58 42.02 -12.55
N PRO A 78 16.96 40.96 -13.11
CA PRO A 78 16.78 40.79 -14.55
C PRO A 78 16.31 42.09 -15.18
N SER A 79 16.91 42.43 -16.31
CA SER A 79 16.56 43.62 -17.08
C SER A 79 15.04 43.65 -17.33
N ILE A 80 14.48 44.82 -17.61
CA ILE A 80 13.02 44.96 -17.84
C ILE A 80 12.54 43.99 -18.93
N GLU A 81 13.40 43.70 -19.92
CA GLU A 81 13.15 42.74 -21.00
C GLU A 81 13.23 41.29 -20.52
N GLU A 82 14.24 40.89 -19.74
CA GLU A 82 14.32 39.54 -19.16
C GLU A 82 13.21 39.29 -18.15
N LYS A 83 12.82 40.30 -17.38
CA LYS A 83 11.67 40.23 -16.50
C LYS A 83 10.37 40.10 -17.30
N ALA A 84 10.24 40.81 -18.43
CA ALA A 84 9.09 40.64 -19.32
C ALA A 84 9.06 39.27 -19.99
N GLU A 85 10.21 38.67 -20.32
CA GLU A 85 10.28 37.29 -20.82
C GLU A 85 9.95 36.26 -19.75
N ILE A 86 10.42 36.46 -18.51
CA ILE A 86 10.09 35.62 -17.35
C ILE A 86 8.59 35.75 -17.01
N ASP A 87 8.07 36.98 -16.97
CA ASP A 87 6.65 37.25 -16.71
C ASP A 87 5.79 36.69 -17.86
N ALA A 88 6.22 36.80 -19.13
CA ALA A 88 5.55 36.16 -20.26
C ALA A 88 5.63 34.62 -20.22
N ALA A 89 6.73 34.05 -19.71
CA ALA A 89 6.85 32.61 -19.49
C ALA A 89 5.95 32.14 -18.35
N PHE A 90 5.79 32.91 -17.27
CA PHE A 90 4.83 32.63 -16.20
C PHE A 90 3.38 32.83 -16.63
N ASP A 91 3.08 33.86 -17.41
CA ASP A 91 1.77 34.09 -18.02
C ASP A 91 1.43 32.96 -19.02
N ALA A 92 2.41 32.44 -19.75
CA ALA A 92 2.23 31.26 -20.61
C ALA A 92 2.01 29.96 -19.82
N LEU A 93 2.43 29.90 -18.56
CA LEU A 93 2.13 28.80 -17.63
C LEU A 93 0.80 29.00 -16.89
N SER A 94 0.21 30.20 -16.94
CA SER A 94 -1.08 30.46 -16.32
C SER A 94 -2.19 29.75 -17.09
N VAL A 95 -3.02 28.98 -16.38
CA VAL A 95 -4.13 28.24 -16.96
C VAL A 95 -5.43 28.96 -16.59
N GLU A 96 -6.33 29.14 -17.55
CA GLU A 96 -7.67 29.65 -17.27
C GLU A 96 -8.45 28.66 -16.38
N ASP A 97 -8.90 29.13 -15.21
CA ASP A 97 -9.70 28.40 -14.20
C ASP A 97 -8.96 27.33 -13.35
N ASP A 98 -7.91 27.74 -12.64
CA ASP A 98 -7.12 26.92 -11.70
C ASP A 98 -7.67 26.88 -10.25
N SER A 99 -8.87 27.41 -9.99
CA SER A 99 -9.41 27.58 -8.64
C SER A 99 -9.44 26.28 -7.82
N ILE A 100 -9.68 25.13 -8.47
CA ILE A 100 -9.69 23.81 -7.82
C ILE A 100 -8.26 23.36 -7.48
N GLN A 101 -7.32 23.46 -8.42
CA GLN A 101 -5.92 23.08 -8.24
C GLN A 101 -5.26 23.92 -7.15
N GLU A 102 -5.49 25.24 -7.18
CA GLU A 102 -5.05 26.18 -6.16
C GLU A 102 -5.66 25.85 -4.79
N SER A 103 -6.96 25.54 -4.74
CA SER A 103 -7.61 25.13 -3.49
C SER A 103 -7.00 23.85 -2.92
N TYR A 104 -6.59 22.90 -3.75
CA TYR A 104 -5.96 21.66 -3.32
C TYR A 104 -4.54 21.88 -2.79
N LEU A 105 -3.73 22.68 -3.50
CA LEU A 105 -2.37 23.03 -3.07
C LEU A 105 -2.36 23.79 -1.73
N ASN A 106 -3.44 24.53 -1.45
CA ASN A 106 -3.64 25.27 -0.20
C ASN A 106 -4.44 24.48 0.85
N ASP A 107 -4.61 23.16 0.70
CA ASP A 107 -5.36 22.27 1.62
C ASP A 107 -6.83 22.71 1.89
N SER A 108 -7.38 23.55 1.01
CA SER A 108 -8.72 24.12 1.13
C SER A 108 -9.78 23.35 0.31
N TYR A 109 -9.38 22.53 -0.67
CA TYR A 109 -10.27 21.66 -1.46
C TYR A 109 -11.09 20.74 -0.55
N SER A 110 -12.39 20.58 -0.80
CA SER A 110 -13.30 19.77 0.03
C SER A 110 -14.32 18.93 -0.74
N ASP A 111 -14.24 18.99 -2.07
CA ASP A 111 -15.28 18.50 -2.97
C ASP A 111 -14.94 17.15 -3.60
N SER A 112 -13.89 16.50 -3.07
CA SER A 112 -13.34 15.26 -3.58
C SER A 112 -14.38 14.14 -3.69
N GLU A 113 -14.21 13.29 -4.71
CA GLU A 113 -14.97 12.07 -4.85
C GLU A 113 -14.32 10.92 -4.07
N LEU A 114 -15.15 9.96 -3.64
CA LEU A 114 -14.73 8.80 -2.86
C LEU A 114 -15.15 7.52 -3.57
N VAL A 115 -14.26 6.56 -3.73
CA VAL A 115 -14.59 5.23 -4.27
C VAL A 115 -14.32 4.18 -3.20
N ILE A 116 -15.34 3.41 -2.83
CA ILE A 116 -15.24 2.31 -1.88
C ILE A 116 -15.47 0.99 -2.61
N GLY A 117 -14.47 0.12 -2.61
CA GLY A 117 -14.65 -1.28 -2.98
C GLY A 117 -15.09 -2.09 -1.76
N LEU A 118 -16.06 -2.98 -1.95
CA LEU A 118 -16.39 -3.98 -0.94
C LEU A 118 -15.84 -5.34 -1.35
N VAL A 119 -15.20 -6.05 -0.42
CA VAL A 119 -14.86 -7.46 -0.57
C VAL A 119 -15.50 -8.25 0.56
N GLY A 120 -16.35 -9.20 0.18
CA GLY A 120 -17.09 -10.04 1.11
C GLY A 120 -17.21 -11.44 0.55
N SER A 121 -17.08 -12.40 1.46
CA SER A 121 -17.31 -13.80 1.18
C SER A 121 -18.76 -14.06 0.77
N VAL A 122 -18.98 -15.02 -0.12
CA VAL A 122 -20.34 -15.42 -0.49
C VAL A 122 -21.14 -15.83 0.76
N GLY A 123 -22.38 -15.35 0.83
CA GLY A 123 -23.25 -15.49 2.01
C GLY A 123 -23.14 -14.34 3.02
N THR A 124 -22.38 -13.29 2.71
CA THR A 124 -22.34 -12.04 3.49
C THR A 124 -23.33 -11.03 2.90
N ASP A 125 -24.17 -10.40 3.74
CA ASP A 125 -25.11 -9.37 3.27
C ASP A 125 -24.44 -8.01 3.05
N LEU A 126 -23.75 -7.89 1.92
CA LEU A 126 -23.09 -6.64 1.51
C LEU A 126 -24.07 -5.49 1.24
N ARG A 127 -25.38 -5.77 1.06
CA ARG A 127 -26.39 -4.71 0.87
C ARG A 127 -26.59 -3.92 2.14
N SER A 128 -26.69 -4.60 3.29
CA SER A 128 -26.76 -3.97 4.60
C SER A 128 -25.51 -3.11 4.86
N VAL A 129 -24.32 -3.62 4.51
CA VAL A 129 -23.05 -2.88 4.61
C VAL A 129 -23.08 -1.59 3.79
N SER A 130 -23.46 -1.66 2.51
CA SER A 130 -23.56 -0.47 1.65
C SER A 130 -24.55 0.56 2.21
N GLY A 131 -25.70 0.12 2.73
CA GLY A 131 -26.69 1.03 3.32
C GLY A 131 -26.19 1.77 4.56
N ILE A 132 -25.46 1.07 5.44
CA ILE A 132 -24.85 1.70 6.64
C ILE A 132 -23.79 2.74 6.24
N ILE A 133 -22.98 2.44 5.23
CA ILE A 133 -21.96 3.36 4.70
C ILE A 133 -22.64 4.60 4.11
N GLU A 134 -23.64 4.39 3.26
CA GLU A 134 -24.44 5.48 2.67
C GLU A 134 -25.05 6.38 3.75
N ASP A 135 -25.64 5.80 4.79
CA ASP A 135 -26.25 6.56 5.88
C ASP A 135 -25.23 7.38 6.66
N ARG A 136 -24.01 6.88 6.87
CA ARG A 136 -22.95 7.69 7.50
C ARG A 136 -22.46 8.80 6.59
N LEU A 137 -22.30 8.53 5.30
CA LEU A 137 -21.81 9.52 4.31
C LEU A 137 -22.75 10.73 4.16
N LYS A 138 -24.05 10.57 4.40
CA LYS A 138 -25.02 11.69 4.45
C LYS A 138 -24.63 12.76 5.47
N ALA A 139 -24.07 12.38 6.62
CA ALA A 139 -23.60 13.33 7.64
C ALA A 139 -22.47 14.23 7.13
N PHE A 140 -21.69 13.75 6.15
CA PHE A 140 -20.59 14.47 5.51
C PHE A 140 -21.04 15.21 4.25
N SER A 141 -22.35 15.29 3.99
CA SER A 141 -22.93 15.87 2.76
C SER A 141 -22.46 15.16 1.49
N TYR A 142 -22.25 13.84 1.56
CA TYR A 142 -21.95 13.02 0.38
C TYR A 142 -23.20 12.36 -0.19
N THR A 143 -23.31 12.38 -1.51
CA THR A 143 -24.29 11.56 -2.24
C THR A 143 -23.66 10.22 -2.59
N CYS A 144 -24.31 9.12 -2.23
CA CYS A 144 -23.79 7.77 -2.45
C CYS A 144 -24.48 7.09 -3.64
N ARG A 145 -23.70 6.41 -4.48
CA ARG A 145 -24.18 5.59 -5.61
C ARG A 145 -23.53 4.21 -5.56
N VAL A 146 -24.34 3.16 -5.67
CA VAL A 146 -23.83 1.78 -5.66
C VAL A 146 -23.68 1.29 -7.10
N VAL A 147 -22.50 0.75 -7.43
CA VAL A 147 -22.20 0.09 -8.71
C VAL A 147 -22.06 -1.41 -8.46
N LYS A 148 -23.04 -2.18 -8.94
CA LYS A 148 -23.06 -3.63 -8.80
C LYS A 148 -22.31 -4.30 -9.93
N VAL A 149 -21.20 -4.97 -9.63
CA VAL A 149 -20.39 -5.67 -10.65
C VAL A 149 -21.23 -6.69 -11.44
N SER A 150 -22.20 -7.37 -10.81
CA SER A 150 -23.06 -8.30 -11.53
C SER A 150 -24.01 -7.61 -12.51
N SER A 151 -24.85 -6.70 -12.04
CA SER A 151 -25.95 -6.14 -12.86
C SER A 151 -25.58 -4.91 -13.66
N ASP A 152 -24.58 -4.16 -13.21
CA ASP A 152 -24.25 -2.85 -13.79
C ASP A 152 -22.94 -2.92 -14.60
N VAL A 153 -22.26 -4.07 -14.61
CA VAL A 153 -21.03 -4.30 -15.36
C VAL A 153 -21.11 -5.57 -16.19
N ILE A 154 -21.31 -6.75 -15.58
CA ILE A 154 -21.34 -8.02 -16.34
C ILE A 154 -22.51 -8.02 -17.33
N ASP A 155 -23.73 -7.66 -16.90
CA ASP A 155 -24.91 -7.62 -17.78
C ASP A 155 -24.77 -6.63 -18.96
N GLU A 156 -23.95 -5.57 -18.81
CA GLU A 156 -23.66 -4.63 -19.91
C GLU A 156 -22.60 -5.16 -20.89
N MET A 157 -21.75 -6.09 -20.44
CA MET A 157 -20.65 -6.66 -21.23
C MET A 157 -21.03 -7.96 -21.95
N VAL A 158 -21.97 -8.73 -21.40
CA VAL A 158 -22.41 -10.01 -21.95
C VAL A 158 -23.88 -10.25 -21.66
N GLU A 159 -24.57 -10.88 -22.63
CA GLU A 159 -25.94 -11.35 -22.43
C GLU A 159 -25.94 -12.55 -21.46
N VAL A 160 -26.21 -12.28 -20.18
CA VAL A 160 -26.25 -13.32 -19.14
C VAL A 160 -27.55 -14.12 -19.26
N LYS A 161 -27.43 -15.39 -19.66
CA LYS A 161 -28.58 -16.30 -19.78
C LYS A 161 -28.83 -17.04 -18.48
N LEU A 162 -29.73 -16.50 -17.66
CA LEU A 162 -30.17 -17.15 -16.44
C LEU A 162 -31.18 -18.27 -16.73
N PRO A 163 -31.08 -19.42 -16.07
CA PRO A 163 -32.07 -20.49 -16.24
C PRO A 163 -33.46 -20.03 -15.76
N PRO A 164 -34.55 -20.28 -16.51
CA PRO A 164 -35.87 -19.69 -16.26
C PRO A 164 -36.53 -20.08 -14.93
N ASN A 165 -36.08 -21.17 -14.29
CA ASN A 165 -36.48 -21.58 -12.93
C ASN A 165 -35.26 -21.73 -11.99
N GLY A 166 -34.17 -21.00 -12.27
CA GLY A 166 -32.97 -21.01 -11.44
C GLY A 166 -33.21 -20.37 -10.08
N GLY A 167 -32.72 -20.98 -9.01
CA GLY A 167 -32.65 -20.36 -7.70
C GLY A 167 -31.44 -19.41 -7.59
N GLU A 168 -31.22 -18.90 -6.38
CA GLU A 168 -30.10 -17.99 -6.10
C GLU A 168 -28.74 -18.66 -6.31
N TYR A 169 -28.64 -19.98 -6.13
CA TYR A 169 -27.42 -20.72 -6.45
C TYR A 169 -27.06 -20.60 -7.92
N GLU A 170 -28.00 -20.89 -8.82
CA GLU A 170 -27.78 -20.82 -10.27
C GLU A 170 -27.44 -19.40 -10.69
N ARG A 171 -28.13 -18.39 -10.13
CA ARG A 171 -27.83 -16.98 -10.39
C ARG A 171 -26.39 -16.62 -10.01
N ILE A 172 -26.00 -16.87 -8.76
CA ILE A 172 -24.64 -16.54 -8.27
C ILE A 172 -23.58 -17.30 -9.07
N SER A 173 -23.78 -18.60 -9.26
CA SER A 173 -22.85 -19.46 -9.98
C SER A 173 -22.66 -19.02 -11.44
N THR A 174 -23.73 -18.60 -12.12
CA THR A 174 -23.66 -18.06 -13.49
C THR A 174 -22.86 -16.77 -13.52
N TYR A 175 -23.12 -15.79 -12.64
CA TYR A 175 -22.33 -14.56 -12.61
C TYR A 175 -20.84 -14.78 -12.31
N MET A 176 -20.51 -15.74 -11.43
CA MET A 176 -19.12 -16.15 -11.22
C MET A 176 -18.49 -16.69 -12.51
N THR A 177 -19.21 -17.57 -13.22
CA THR A 177 -18.75 -18.14 -14.49
C THR A 177 -18.59 -17.10 -15.58
N GLU A 178 -19.55 -16.19 -15.75
CA GLU A 178 -19.47 -15.12 -16.75
C GLU A 178 -18.32 -14.16 -16.43
N GLY A 179 -18.12 -13.80 -15.15
CA GLY A 179 -16.97 -13.02 -14.73
C GLY A 179 -15.63 -13.68 -15.08
N ASN A 180 -15.50 -14.99 -14.82
CA ASN A 180 -14.31 -15.77 -15.19
C ASN A 180 -14.14 -15.82 -16.72
N SER A 181 -15.22 -16.04 -17.46
CA SER A 181 -15.23 -16.07 -18.93
C SER A 181 -14.77 -14.74 -19.53
N LEU A 182 -15.23 -13.60 -18.99
CA LEU A 182 -14.80 -12.26 -19.43
C LEU A 182 -13.30 -12.06 -19.20
N ARG A 183 -12.77 -12.41 -18.03
CA ARG A 183 -11.33 -12.32 -17.73
C ARG A 183 -10.50 -13.14 -18.72
N LYS A 184 -10.95 -14.36 -19.00
CA LYS A 184 -10.27 -15.29 -19.93
C LYS A 184 -10.36 -14.84 -21.39
N LYS A 185 -11.54 -14.42 -21.84
CA LYS A 185 -11.81 -13.96 -23.21
C LYS A 185 -10.92 -12.77 -23.57
N TYR A 186 -10.77 -11.81 -22.64
CA TYR A 186 -10.02 -10.58 -22.88
C TYR A 186 -8.58 -10.60 -22.36
N LYS A 187 -8.14 -11.73 -21.78
CA LYS A 187 -6.80 -11.91 -21.17
C LYS A 187 -6.45 -10.79 -20.16
N ASP A 188 -7.46 -10.20 -19.51
CA ASP A 188 -7.29 -9.16 -18.48
C ASP A 188 -8.12 -9.53 -17.25
N ARG A 189 -7.42 -9.96 -16.19
CA ARG A 189 -8.03 -10.35 -14.90
C ARG A 189 -8.71 -9.20 -14.16
N SER A 190 -8.47 -7.96 -14.59
CA SER A 190 -9.06 -6.74 -14.04
C SER A 190 -10.14 -6.13 -14.93
N ILE A 191 -10.62 -6.84 -15.96
CA ILE A 191 -11.63 -6.33 -16.91
C ILE A 191 -12.89 -5.82 -16.19
N LEU A 192 -13.34 -6.50 -15.13
CA LEU A 192 -14.52 -6.06 -14.36
C LEU A 192 -14.28 -4.76 -13.60
N ALA A 193 -13.05 -4.47 -13.18
CA ALA A 193 -12.69 -3.18 -12.61
C ALA A 193 -12.68 -2.06 -13.66
N LEU A 194 -12.28 -2.36 -14.91
CA LEU A 194 -12.41 -1.41 -16.02
C LEU A 194 -13.88 -1.11 -16.32
N GLY A 195 -14.73 -2.14 -16.30
CA GLY A 195 -16.18 -2.00 -16.42
C GLY A 195 -16.79 -1.15 -15.31
N ALA A 196 -16.42 -1.38 -14.05
CA ALA A 196 -16.88 -0.57 -12.93
C ALA A 196 -16.45 0.92 -13.07
N ALA A 197 -15.20 1.17 -13.48
CA ALA A 197 -14.72 2.53 -13.71
C ALA A 197 -15.43 3.20 -14.90
N ALA A 198 -15.67 2.47 -15.99
CA ALA A 198 -16.45 2.96 -17.13
C ALA A 198 -17.89 3.29 -16.71
N LYS A 199 -18.50 2.48 -15.85
CA LYS A 199 -19.84 2.73 -15.31
C LYS A 199 -19.89 3.98 -14.45
N ILE A 200 -18.91 4.17 -13.56
CA ILE A 200 -18.77 5.41 -12.77
C ILE A 200 -18.64 6.62 -13.70
N ASN A 201 -17.80 6.52 -14.73
CA ASN A 201 -17.61 7.59 -15.71
C ASN A 201 -18.91 7.90 -16.49
N GLN A 202 -19.68 6.89 -16.86
CA GLN A 202 -20.99 7.05 -17.49
C GLN A 202 -21.97 7.80 -16.58
N ILE A 203 -22.03 7.42 -15.29
CA ILE A 203 -22.91 8.04 -14.28
C ILE A 203 -22.57 9.53 -14.08
N ARG A 204 -21.31 9.92 -14.30
CA ARG A 204 -20.80 11.29 -14.21
C ARG A 204 -21.10 12.15 -15.43
N GLU A 205 -21.52 11.56 -16.55
CA GLU A 205 -21.70 12.26 -17.82
C GLU A 205 -20.47 13.09 -18.25
N GLY A 206 -19.26 12.64 -17.86
CA GLY A 206 -18.00 13.24 -18.26
C GLY A 206 -17.44 14.34 -17.34
N ALA A 207 -18.13 14.70 -16.25
CA ALA A 207 -17.68 15.72 -15.28
C ALA A 207 -17.57 15.17 -13.85
N ALA A 208 -16.59 15.64 -13.08
CA ALA A 208 -16.46 15.26 -11.67
C ALA A 208 -17.67 15.74 -10.86
N LEU A 209 -18.14 14.89 -9.95
CA LEU A 209 -19.30 15.20 -9.11
C LEU A 209 -18.84 15.60 -7.71
N ARG A 210 -19.17 16.82 -7.30
CA ARG A 210 -18.86 17.33 -5.95
C ARG A 210 -19.41 16.40 -4.87
N ARG A 211 -18.57 15.98 -3.92
CA ARG A 211 -18.95 15.18 -2.74
C ARG A 211 -19.81 13.96 -3.11
N ASN A 212 -19.40 13.21 -4.12
CA ASN A 212 -20.04 11.94 -4.48
C ASN A 212 -19.18 10.75 -4.02
N ALA A 213 -19.84 9.72 -3.51
CA ALA A 213 -19.23 8.45 -3.16
C ALA A 213 -19.78 7.33 -4.05
N PHE A 214 -18.90 6.48 -4.57
CA PHE A 214 -19.25 5.31 -5.36
C PHE A 214 -18.87 4.05 -4.60
N ILE A 215 -19.85 3.18 -4.33
CA ILE A 215 -19.61 1.88 -3.69
C ILE A 215 -19.63 0.80 -4.78
N ILE A 216 -18.48 0.20 -5.07
CA ILE A 216 -18.35 -0.93 -5.99
C ILE A 216 -18.61 -2.22 -5.20
N SER A 217 -19.70 -2.92 -5.51
CA SER A 217 -20.09 -4.09 -4.74
C SER A 217 -19.31 -5.34 -5.14
N SER A 218 -18.67 -5.98 -4.16
CA SER A 218 -18.11 -7.33 -4.22
C SER A 218 -17.01 -7.55 -5.27
N LEU A 219 -15.81 -7.02 -5.01
CA LEU A 219 -14.58 -7.37 -5.72
C LEU A 219 -14.14 -8.80 -5.39
N LYS A 220 -13.60 -9.51 -6.37
CA LYS A 220 -13.33 -10.95 -6.30
C LYS A 220 -11.91 -11.34 -6.64
N THR A 221 -11.14 -10.47 -7.29
CA THR A 221 -9.73 -10.74 -7.61
C THR A 221 -8.79 -9.63 -7.11
N PRO A 222 -7.55 -9.96 -6.73
CA PRO A 222 -6.52 -8.97 -6.42
C PRO A 222 -6.27 -7.99 -7.56
N TYR A 223 -6.40 -8.44 -8.81
CA TYR A 223 -6.17 -7.63 -10.00
C TYR A 223 -7.21 -6.51 -10.15
N GLU A 224 -8.47 -6.76 -9.81
CA GLU A 224 -9.52 -5.73 -9.79
C GLU A 224 -9.17 -4.61 -8.81
N VAL A 225 -8.76 -4.96 -7.59
CA VAL A 225 -8.35 -4.01 -6.55
C VAL A 225 -7.14 -3.19 -7.00
N GLN A 226 -6.12 -3.86 -7.57
CA GLN A 226 -4.94 -3.18 -8.07
C GLN A 226 -5.27 -2.21 -9.21
N ARG A 227 -6.17 -2.58 -10.12
CA ARG A 227 -6.60 -1.72 -11.21
C ARG A 227 -7.37 -0.50 -10.69
N LEU A 228 -8.31 -0.67 -9.78
CA LEU A 228 -9.05 0.44 -9.16
C LEU A 228 -8.12 1.39 -8.40
N ARG A 229 -7.12 0.85 -7.68
CA ARG A 229 -6.07 1.66 -7.06
C ARG A 229 -5.24 2.44 -8.07
N LYS A 230 -4.94 1.90 -9.25
CA LYS A 230 -4.25 2.65 -10.31
C LYS A 230 -5.12 3.79 -10.87
N ILE A 231 -6.43 3.55 -11.01
CA ILE A 231 -7.38 4.53 -11.56
C ILE A 231 -7.61 5.67 -10.55
N TYR A 232 -7.92 5.35 -9.30
CA TYR A 232 -8.36 6.32 -8.28
C TYR A 232 -7.29 6.71 -7.26
N SER A 233 -6.13 6.04 -7.25
CA SER A 233 -5.02 6.29 -6.32
C SER A 233 -5.44 6.38 -4.84
N GLN A 234 -5.36 7.56 -4.25
CA GLN A 234 -5.66 7.89 -2.86
C GLN A 234 -7.17 8.01 -2.57
N GLY A 235 -8.01 8.07 -3.60
CA GLY A 235 -9.47 8.15 -3.48
C GLY A 235 -10.18 6.80 -3.45
N PHE A 236 -9.45 5.68 -3.51
CA PHE A 236 -10.03 4.33 -3.44
C PHE A 236 -9.68 3.60 -2.15
N PHE A 237 -10.70 3.11 -1.47
CA PHE A 237 -10.58 2.32 -0.24
C PHE A 237 -11.30 0.99 -0.37
N LEU A 238 -10.67 -0.08 0.09
CA LEU A 238 -11.24 -1.42 0.12
C LEU A 238 -11.69 -1.79 1.55
N ILE A 239 -12.96 -2.14 1.72
CA ILE A 239 -13.51 -2.64 2.98
C ILE A 239 -13.75 -4.14 2.87
N GLY A 240 -13.03 -4.89 3.71
CA GLY A 240 -13.16 -6.34 3.86
C GLY A 240 -14.17 -6.70 4.94
N VAL A 241 -15.26 -7.35 4.53
CA VAL A 241 -16.32 -7.78 5.45
C VAL A 241 -16.14 -9.25 5.81
N HIS A 242 -15.73 -9.50 7.06
CA HIS A 242 -15.65 -10.84 7.64
C HIS A 242 -17.04 -11.30 8.08
N ALA A 243 -17.38 -12.54 7.77
CA ALA A 243 -18.52 -13.22 8.35
C ALA A 243 -18.15 -14.69 8.60
N ASP A 244 -18.48 -15.20 9.78
CA ASP A 244 -18.14 -16.56 10.16
C ASP A 244 -18.80 -17.59 9.24
N LEU A 245 -18.15 -18.75 9.07
CA LEU A 245 -18.61 -19.79 8.13
C LEU A 245 -20.02 -20.29 8.46
N ALA A 246 -20.37 -20.40 9.75
CA ALA A 246 -21.67 -20.91 10.17
C ALA A 246 -22.79 -19.94 9.79
N ARG A 247 -22.59 -18.63 9.99
CA ARG A 247 -23.51 -17.58 9.56
C ARG A 247 -23.65 -17.55 8.05
N ARG A 248 -22.56 -17.61 7.29
CA ARG A 248 -22.63 -17.59 5.82
C ARG A 248 -23.41 -18.78 5.29
N ARG A 249 -23.15 -19.98 5.82
CA ARG A 249 -23.93 -21.18 5.51
C ARG A 249 -25.40 -20.98 5.84
N LYS A 250 -25.70 -20.48 7.03
CA LYS A 250 -27.08 -20.19 7.47
C LYS A 250 -27.78 -19.23 6.51
N TYR A 251 -27.15 -18.10 6.14
CA TYR A 251 -27.74 -17.14 5.21
C TYR A 251 -27.98 -17.74 3.81
N LEU A 252 -27.02 -18.52 3.28
CA LEU A 252 -27.21 -19.20 2.00
C LEU A 252 -28.37 -20.20 2.04
N MET A 253 -28.51 -20.96 3.13
CA MET A 253 -29.54 -21.99 3.26
C MET A 253 -30.92 -21.40 3.62
N ASP A 254 -30.97 -20.51 4.60
CA ASP A 254 -32.20 -19.97 5.16
C ASP A 254 -32.74 -18.82 4.30
N ASP A 255 -31.92 -17.82 3.99
CA ASP A 255 -32.37 -16.62 3.26
C ASP A 255 -32.40 -16.83 1.75
N LEU A 256 -31.36 -17.47 1.19
CA LEU A 256 -31.26 -17.74 -0.26
C LEU A 256 -31.82 -19.12 -0.68
N ARG A 257 -32.35 -19.90 0.27
CA ARG A 257 -33.11 -21.15 0.04
C ARG A 257 -32.36 -22.19 -0.81
N MET A 258 -31.05 -22.37 -0.60
CA MET A 258 -30.26 -23.41 -1.28
C MET A 258 -29.89 -24.59 -0.38
N SER A 259 -29.54 -25.73 -0.98
CA SER A 259 -29.10 -26.91 -0.23
C SER A 259 -27.71 -26.71 0.39
N GLU A 260 -27.38 -27.48 1.43
CA GLU A 260 -26.07 -27.44 2.10
C GLU A 260 -24.91 -27.74 1.14
N GLU A 261 -25.11 -28.69 0.22
CA GLU A 261 -24.14 -29.03 -0.82
C GLU A 261 -23.88 -27.83 -1.74
N LYS A 262 -24.95 -27.20 -2.25
CA LYS A 262 -24.87 -25.99 -3.09
C LYS A 262 -24.19 -24.84 -2.37
N ALA A 263 -24.55 -24.60 -1.10
CA ALA A 263 -23.93 -23.57 -0.27
C ALA A 263 -22.43 -23.82 -0.05
N SER A 264 -22.05 -25.07 0.26
CA SER A 264 -20.65 -25.45 0.46
C SER A 264 -19.84 -25.32 -0.83
N ASN A 265 -20.41 -25.71 -1.97
CA ASN A 265 -19.78 -25.54 -3.29
C ASN A 265 -19.53 -24.06 -3.61
N LEU A 266 -20.50 -23.18 -3.39
CA LEU A 266 -20.30 -21.73 -3.58
C LEU A 266 -19.22 -21.18 -2.67
N ILE A 267 -19.21 -21.55 -1.39
CA ILE A 267 -18.22 -21.06 -0.41
C ILE A 267 -16.81 -21.48 -0.82
N MET A 268 -16.62 -22.74 -1.22
CA MET A 268 -15.31 -23.23 -1.67
C MET A 268 -14.88 -22.52 -2.95
N ARG A 269 -15.79 -22.41 -3.93
CA ARG A 269 -15.53 -21.75 -5.20
C ARG A 269 -15.21 -20.26 -5.04
N ASP A 270 -15.94 -19.53 -4.19
CA ASP A 270 -15.73 -18.10 -3.96
C ASP A 270 -14.39 -17.79 -3.29
N ALA A 271 -13.95 -18.67 -2.39
CA ALA A 271 -12.74 -18.45 -1.61
C ALA A 271 -11.49 -18.42 -2.48
N ASP A 272 -11.32 -19.44 -3.34
CA ASP A 272 -10.15 -19.64 -4.20
C ASP A 272 -10.37 -20.76 -5.23
N GLU A 273 -10.50 -20.40 -6.52
CA GLU A 273 -10.55 -21.37 -7.62
C GLU A 273 -9.14 -21.76 -8.09
N ASP A 274 -8.98 -22.98 -8.61
CA ASP A 274 -7.73 -23.41 -9.25
C ASP A 274 -7.48 -22.68 -10.59
N ASP A 275 -8.53 -22.13 -11.19
CA ASP A 275 -8.44 -21.32 -12.41
C ASP A 275 -7.82 -19.96 -12.05
N PRO A 276 -6.67 -19.57 -12.64
CA PRO A 276 -6.05 -18.27 -12.39
C PRO A 276 -6.91 -17.06 -12.76
N ASP A 277 -7.92 -17.25 -13.63
CA ASP A 277 -8.90 -16.23 -14.03
C ASP A 277 -10.22 -16.36 -13.23
N GLY A 278 -10.22 -17.25 -12.22
CA GLY A 278 -11.33 -17.56 -11.34
C GLY A 278 -11.52 -16.57 -10.20
N GLN A 279 -12.30 -17.00 -9.20
CA GLN A 279 -12.52 -16.26 -7.97
C GLN A 279 -11.35 -16.45 -6.99
N HIS A 280 -10.84 -15.36 -6.45
CA HIS A 280 -9.75 -15.35 -5.46
C HIS A 280 -10.10 -14.38 -4.32
N THR A 281 -11.32 -14.51 -3.78
CA THR A 281 -11.86 -13.56 -2.78
C THR A 281 -10.99 -13.52 -1.52
N ARG A 282 -10.41 -14.66 -1.11
CA ARG A 282 -9.49 -14.71 0.03
C ARG A 282 -8.31 -13.76 -0.17
N ASP A 283 -7.62 -13.91 -1.29
CA ASP A 283 -6.41 -13.13 -1.60
C ASP A 283 -6.77 -11.64 -1.81
N THR A 284 -7.97 -11.37 -2.33
CA THR A 284 -8.53 -10.03 -2.48
C THR A 284 -8.78 -9.36 -1.13
N TYR A 285 -9.31 -10.10 -0.16
CA TYR A 285 -9.61 -9.60 1.18
C TYR A 285 -8.35 -9.11 1.91
N HIS A 286 -7.21 -9.77 1.74
CA HIS A 286 -5.93 -9.33 2.33
C HIS A 286 -5.49 -7.94 1.89
N LEU A 287 -5.99 -7.47 0.74
CA LEU A 287 -5.70 -6.14 0.24
C LEU A 287 -6.53 -5.06 0.90
N SER A 288 -7.48 -5.40 1.79
CA SER A 288 -8.39 -4.43 2.39
C SER A 288 -7.67 -3.38 3.21
N ASP A 289 -8.18 -2.16 3.12
CA ASP A 289 -7.74 -1.00 3.89
C ASP A 289 -8.45 -0.96 5.25
N PHE A 290 -9.62 -1.58 5.35
CA PHE A 290 -10.39 -1.74 6.58
C PHE A 290 -10.97 -3.15 6.67
N PHE A 291 -10.99 -3.70 7.88
CA PHE A 291 -11.54 -5.01 8.20
C PHE A 291 -12.69 -4.84 9.18
N VAL A 292 -13.87 -5.33 8.82
CA VAL A 292 -15.08 -5.23 9.64
C VAL A 292 -15.70 -6.61 9.84
N ASN A 293 -16.30 -6.83 11.01
CA ASN A 293 -16.94 -8.09 11.35
C ASN A 293 -18.45 -7.97 11.24
N TYR A 294 -19.07 -8.87 10.50
CA TYR A 294 -20.49 -9.07 10.49
C TYR A 294 -20.87 -10.21 11.44
N ASP A 295 -20.98 -9.85 12.72
CA ASP A 295 -21.47 -10.70 13.82
C ASP A 295 -23.01 -10.79 13.87
N GLY A 296 -23.68 -10.21 12.87
CA GLY A 296 -25.13 -10.08 12.68
C GLY A 296 -25.86 -9.27 13.74
N SER A 297 -25.13 -8.56 14.60
CA SER A 297 -25.63 -7.37 15.28
C SER A 297 -25.49 -6.17 14.35
N GLY A 298 -26.62 -5.61 13.92
CA GLY A 298 -26.64 -4.40 13.09
C GLY A 298 -25.91 -3.23 13.77
N ASP A 299 -26.03 -3.11 15.09
CA ASP A 299 -25.41 -2.03 15.87
C ASP A 299 -23.89 -2.16 15.93
N SER A 300 -23.37 -3.38 16.11
CA SER A 300 -21.93 -3.67 16.10
C SER A 300 -21.30 -3.34 14.75
N LEU A 301 -21.90 -3.85 13.66
CA LEU A 301 -21.45 -3.55 12.30
C LEU A 301 -21.52 -2.04 12.01
N LYS A 302 -22.61 -1.38 12.43
CA LYS A 302 -22.81 0.06 12.27
C LYS A 302 -21.72 0.87 12.97
N ALA A 303 -21.41 0.57 14.23
CA ALA A 303 -20.36 1.26 14.98
C ALA A 303 -18.98 1.11 14.31
N GLN A 304 -18.66 -0.09 13.82
CA GLN A 304 -17.40 -0.35 13.10
C GLN A 304 -17.31 0.45 11.80
N LEU A 305 -18.34 0.40 10.96
CA LEU A 305 -18.38 1.12 9.68
C LEU A 305 -18.38 2.63 9.89
N TRP A 306 -19.13 3.14 10.88
CA TRP A 306 -19.16 4.57 11.18
C TRP A 306 -17.78 5.08 11.60
N ARG A 307 -17.08 4.33 12.46
CA ARG A 307 -15.70 4.67 12.82
C ARG A 307 -14.77 4.69 11.61
N VAL A 308 -14.92 3.75 10.66
CA VAL A 308 -14.14 3.75 9.42
C VAL A 308 -14.36 5.04 8.63
N ILE A 309 -15.62 5.44 8.42
CA ILE A 309 -15.92 6.68 7.69
C ILE A 309 -15.40 7.91 8.43
N ASP A 310 -15.53 7.98 9.75
CA ASP A 310 -15.02 9.12 10.53
C ASP A 310 -13.50 9.30 10.38
N ILE A 311 -12.76 8.19 10.37
CA ILE A 311 -11.31 8.20 10.13
C ILE A 311 -10.99 8.67 8.70
N LEU A 312 -11.76 8.21 7.70
CA LEU A 312 -11.60 8.66 6.31
C LEU A 312 -11.79 10.17 6.15
N PHE A 313 -12.67 10.78 6.96
CA PHE A 313 -12.92 12.21 6.97
C PHE A 313 -12.03 12.99 7.97
N GLY A 314 -10.96 12.36 8.44
CA GLY A 314 -9.92 13.03 9.23
C GLY A 314 -10.39 13.45 10.62
N GLN A 315 -11.32 12.71 11.24
CA GLN A 315 -11.76 13.00 12.60
C GLN A 315 -10.53 13.05 13.54
N PRO A 316 -10.24 14.21 14.16
CA PRO A 316 -8.93 14.46 14.77
C PRO A 316 -8.64 13.65 16.04
N TYR A 317 -9.67 13.12 16.70
CA TYR A 317 -9.60 12.49 18.02
C TYR A 317 -9.76 10.97 17.99
N VAL A 318 -10.10 10.38 16.84
CA VAL A 318 -10.15 8.93 16.65
C VAL A 318 -8.72 8.45 16.39
N THR A 319 -8.16 7.77 17.38
CA THR A 319 -6.81 7.20 17.33
C THR A 319 -6.86 5.69 17.01
N PRO A 320 -5.73 5.08 16.66
CA PRO A 320 -5.65 3.63 16.54
C PRO A 320 -6.04 2.93 17.84
N THR A 321 -6.70 1.79 17.71
CA THR A 321 -6.80 0.80 18.79
C THR A 321 -5.48 0.07 18.95
N PHE A 322 -5.30 -0.61 20.08
CA PHE A 322 -4.10 -1.42 20.29
C PHE A 322 -3.98 -2.58 19.28
N ASP A 323 -5.09 -3.22 18.92
CA ASP A 323 -5.11 -4.28 17.91
C ASP A 323 -4.64 -3.75 16.53
N GLU A 324 -5.09 -2.54 16.13
CA GLU A 324 -4.65 -1.88 14.89
C GLU A 324 -3.15 -1.56 14.92
N TYR A 325 -2.65 -1.03 16.04
CA TYR A 325 -1.23 -0.74 16.22
C TYR A 325 -0.38 -2.02 16.17
N ALA A 326 -0.77 -3.07 16.91
CA ALA A 326 -0.04 -4.33 16.94
C ALA A 326 -0.04 -5.04 15.58
N MET A 327 -1.16 -4.99 14.84
CA MET A 327 -1.23 -5.53 13.49
C MET A 327 -0.38 -4.72 12.49
N PHE A 328 -0.35 -3.39 12.63
CA PHE A 328 0.58 -2.55 11.86
C PHE A 328 2.04 -2.90 12.15
N MET A 329 2.40 -3.16 13.41
CA MET A 329 3.75 -3.61 13.78
C MET A 329 4.08 -5.00 13.19
N ALA A 330 3.12 -5.92 13.17
CA ALA A 330 3.29 -7.22 12.53
C ALA A 330 3.52 -7.09 11.01
N PHE A 331 2.76 -6.23 10.34
CA PHE A 331 2.99 -5.92 8.93
C PHE A 331 4.33 -5.21 8.69
N SER A 332 4.70 -4.24 9.52
CA SER A 332 6.01 -3.59 9.44
C SER A 332 7.14 -4.60 9.57
N ALA A 333 7.02 -5.54 10.52
CA ALA A 333 7.96 -6.64 10.67
C ALA A 333 8.02 -7.53 9.42
N SER A 334 6.91 -7.80 8.73
CA SER A 334 6.89 -8.66 7.54
C SER A 334 7.71 -8.11 6.37
N LEU A 335 7.84 -6.78 6.24
CA LEU A 335 8.52 -6.13 5.10
C LEU A 335 9.99 -6.49 4.96
N ARG A 336 10.62 -7.00 6.03
CA ARG A 336 12.01 -7.49 6.02
C ARG A 336 12.20 -8.85 5.35
N SER A 337 11.11 -9.61 5.19
CA SER A 337 11.15 -11.00 4.74
C SER A 337 11.59 -11.06 3.29
N ALA A 338 12.51 -11.98 3.01
CA ALA A 338 12.95 -12.32 1.66
C ALA A 338 12.50 -13.74 1.24
N ASP A 339 11.46 -14.27 1.87
CA ASP A 339 10.84 -15.54 1.49
C ASP A 339 10.32 -15.48 0.04
N LEU A 340 10.58 -16.54 -0.73
CA LEU A 340 10.25 -16.59 -2.15
C LEU A 340 8.74 -16.73 -2.43
N SER A 341 7.94 -17.08 -1.42
CA SER A 341 6.49 -17.28 -1.56
C SER A 341 5.69 -16.06 -1.10
N ARG A 342 5.91 -15.58 0.14
CA ARG A 342 5.13 -14.49 0.73
C ARG A 342 5.84 -13.80 1.88
N GLN A 343 5.52 -12.53 2.12
CA GLN A 343 5.94 -11.81 3.31
C GLN A 343 4.89 -11.94 4.42
N VAL A 344 5.28 -12.53 5.55
CA VAL A 344 4.46 -12.75 6.74
C VAL A 344 5.18 -12.17 7.94
N GLY A 345 4.42 -11.52 8.83
CA GLY A 345 4.96 -10.94 10.06
C GLY A 345 4.04 -11.24 11.22
N ALA A 346 4.65 -11.32 12.40
CA ALA A 346 3.96 -11.60 13.64
C ALA A 346 4.55 -10.78 14.79
N VAL A 347 3.72 -10.48 15.78
CA VAL A 347 4.09 -9.72 16.98
C VAL A 347 3.46 -10.37 18.20
N LEU A 348 4.25 -10.53 19.26
CA LEU A 348 3.75 -10.91 20.58
C LEU A 348 3.54 -9.67 21.43
N THR A 349 2.44 -9.67 22.17
CA THR A 349 2.08 -8.58 23.08
C THR A 349 1.60 -9.10 24.42
N ARG A 350 1.77 -8.29 25.47
CA ARG A 350 1.18 -8.51 26.79
C ARG A 350 0.98 -7.15 27.45
N ASP A 351 -0.16 -6.97 28.11
CA ASP A 351 -0.50 -5.73 28.81
C ASP A 351 -0.34 -4.48 27.93
N GLU A 352 -0.81 -4.55 26.67
CA GLU A 352 -0.67 -3.49 25.66
C GLU A 352 0.79 -3.07 25.36
N GLY A 353 1.77 -3.92 25.68
CA GLY A 353 3.17 -3.78 25.31
C GLY A 353 3.60 -4.79 24.27
N ILE A 354 4.47 -4.38 23.33
CA ILE A 354 5.12 -5.26 22.35
C ILE A 354 6.25 -6.02 23.06
N ILE A 355 6.19 -7.36 23.03
CA ILE A 355 7.22 -8.24 23.61
C ILE A 355 8.29 -8.59 22.59
N SER A 356 7.87 -9.03 21.41
CA SER A 356 8.78 -9.46 20.35
C SER A 356 8.09 -9.39 18.99
N THR A 357 8.91 -9.39 17.94
CA THR A 357 8.47 -9.42 16.54
C THR A 357 9.10 -10.62 15.84
N GLY A 358 8.41 -11.14 14.83
CA GLY A 358 8.92 -12.17 13.93
C GLY A 358 8.51 -11.88 12.48
N ALA A 359 9.31 -12.36 11.55
CA ALA A 359 8.97 -12.43 10.13
C ALA A 359 9.37 -13.80 9.61
N ASN A 360 8.73 -14.26 8.53
CA ASN A 360 9.16 -15.51 7.92
C ASN A 360 10.46 -15.29 7.14
N ASP A 361 11.54 -15.95 7.55
CA ASP A 361 12.81 -15.92 6.83
C ASP A 361 13.68 -17.13 7.22
N VAL A 362 14.83 -17.27 6.57
CA VAL A 362 15.77 -18.36 6.83
C VAL A 362 16.53 -18.09 8.14
N PRO A 363 16.61 -19.06 9.07
CA PRO A 363 17.31 -18.91 10.34
C PRO A 363 18.83 -18.92 10.15
N LYS A 364 19.55 -18.18 11.01
CA LYS A 364 21.01 -18.09 11.04
C LYS A 364 21.59 -18.89 12.22
N ALA A 365 22.78 -19.46 12.04
CA ALA A 365 23.54 -20.08 13.13
C ALA A 365 23.79 -19.06 14.26
N GLY A 366 23.62 -19.49 15.52
CA GLY A 366 23.67 -18.59 16.67
C GLY A 366 22.33 -17.92 17.02
N GLY A 367 21.29 -18.12 16.20
CA GLY A 367 19.94 -17.65 16.44
C GLY A 367 19.55 -16.42 15.59
N GLY A 368 18.25 -16.17 15.52
CA GLY A 368 17.68 -15.13 14.66
C GLY A 368 17.66 -15.52 13.19
N LEU A 369 17.42 -14.52 12.35
CA LEU A 369 17.26 -14.66 10.90
C LEU A 369 18.42 -13.99 10.15
N TYR A 370 18.60 -14.34 8.88
CA TYR A 370 19.56 -13.65 8.02
C TYR A 370 19.17 -12.18 7.80
N TRP A 371 20.20 -11.34 7.71
CA TRP A 371 20.14 -9.93 7.36
C TRP A 371 21.18 -9.65 6.29
N PRO A 372 20.96 -8.65 5.42
CA PRO A 372 22.04 -8.11 4.62
C PRO A 372 23.04 -7.39 5.54
N GLU A 373 24.32 -7.56 5.25
CA GLU A 373 25.44 -7.02 6.04
C GLU A 373 26.28 -6.08 5.16
N LEU A 374 26.91 -5.07 5.76
CA LEU A 374 27.84 -4.19 5.04
C LEU A 374 29.17 -4.93 4.87
N ASP A 375 29.54 -5.24 3.62
CA ASP A 375 30.82 -5.84 3.31
C ASP A 375 31.96 -4.80 3.47
N PRO A 376 32.94 -5.02 4.37
CA PRO A 376 34.02 -4.09 4.59
C PRO A 376 34.93 -3.88 3.37
N GLU A 377 35.05 -4.86 2.48
CA GLU A 377 35.95 -4.78 1.32
C GLU A 377 35.29 -4.07 0.14
N SER A 378 34.05 -4.43 -0.22
CA SER A 378 33.34 -3.80 -1.34
C SER A 378 32.56 -2.54 -0.96
N HIS A 379 32.39 -2.25 0.32
CA HIS A 379 31.52 -1.20 0.86
C HIS A 379 30.05 -1.29 0.42
N LYS A 380 29.60 -2.49 0.00
CA LYS A 380 28.23 -2.75 -0.42
C LYS A 380 27.46 -3.49 0.66
N VAL A 381 26.16 -3.25 0.71
CA VAL A 381 25.23 -4.06 1.48
C VAL A 381 24.95 -5.34 0.70
N VAL A 382 25.34 -6.49 1.25
CA VAL A 382 25.25 -7.80 0.59
C VAL A 382 24.62 -8.83 1.52
N ASP A 383 23.86 -9.77 0.96
CA ASP A 383 23.38 -10.91 1.71
C ASP A 383 24.47 -11.98 1.85
N VAL A 384 24.39 -12.72 2.97
CA VAL A 384 25.29 -13.83 3.24
C VAL A 384 25.13 -14.89 2.14
N LYS A 385 26.27 -15.30 1.55
CA LYS A 385 26.31 -16.36 0.53
C LYS A 385 25.58 -17.62 1.03
N ASP A 386 24.65 -18.11 0.22
CA ASP A 386 23.78 -19.27 0.51
C ASP A 386 22.91 -19.15 1.78
N GLY A 387 22.85 -17.95 2.38
CA GLY A 387 22.07 -17.67 3.59
C GLY A 387 20.58 -17.84 3.33
N ARG A 388 20.01 -16.96 2.50
CA ARG A 388 18.60 -17.00 2.10
C ARG A 388 18.37 -17.86 0.86
N ASP A 389 17.14 -18.31 0.64
CA ASP A 389 16.80 -19.24 -0.45
C ASP A 389 17.03 -18.63 -1.84
N TYR A 390 16.76 -17.33 -2.02
CA TYR A 390 17.05 -16.66 -3.29
C TYR A 390 18.56 -16.62 -3.60
N CYS A 391 19.43 -16.59 -2.59
CA CYS A 391 20.88 -16.68 -2.78
C CYS A 391 21.31 -18.06 -3.30
N ARG A 392 20.47 -19.08 -3.11
CA ARG A 392 20.65 -20.45 -3.63
C ARG A 392 19.93 -20.68 -4.95
N GLY A 393 19.07 -19.74 -5.37
CA GLY A 393 18.27 -19.81 -6.60
C GLY A 393 17.08 -20.78 -6.57
N VAL A 394 16.74 -21.37 -5.42
CA VAL A 394 15.70 -22.40 -5.33
C VAL A 394 14.97 -22.39 -3.98
N ASP A 395 13.64 -22.57 -4.02
CA ASP A 395 12.83 -22.93 -2.84
C ASP A 395 13.00 -24.43 -2.56
N SER A 396 13.58 -24.74 -1.39
CA SER A 396 13.87 -26.12 -0.96
C SER A 396 12.59 -26.98 -0.85
N ASN A 397 11.47 -26.38 -0.44
CA ASN A 397 10.20 -27.08 -0.31
C ASN A 397 9.60 -27.41 -1.68
N ALA A 398 9.63 -26.46 -2.62
CA ALA A 398 9.18 -26.69 -3.99
C ALA A 398 10.04 -27.76 -4.72
N ALA A 399 11.36 -27.72 -4.52
CA ALA A 399 12.27 -28.73 -5.05
C ALA A 399 11.94 -30.13 -4.48
N GLN A 400 11.75 -30.24 -3.17
CA GLN A 400 11.46 -31.54 -2.55
C GLN A 400 10.09 -32.11 -2.96
N LYS A 401 9.06 -31.27 -3.12
CA LYS A 401 7.77 -31.71 -3.66
C LYS A 401 7.92 -32.31 -5.06
N SER A 402 8.74 -31.69 -5.92
CA SER A 402 9.01 -32.21 -7.26
C SER A 402 9.69 -33.57 -7.18
N LEU A 403 10.70 -33.73 -6.31
CA LEU A 403 11.37 -35.01 -6.08
C LEU A 403 10.42 -36.10 -5.59
N ILE A 404 9.46 -35.79 -4.70
CA ILE A 404 8.45 -36.74 -4.25
C ILE A 404 7.55 -37.18 -5.42
N VAL A 405 7.11 -36.24 -6.26
CA VAL A 405 6.29 -36.55 -7.44
C VAL A 405 7.09 -37.42 -8.43
N ASP A 406 8.35 -37.07 -8.67
CA ASP A 406 9.21 -37.80 -9.60
C ASP A 406 9.50 -39.23 -9.09
N ASP A 407 9.80 -39.41 -7.79
CA ASP A 407 9.96 -40.73 -7.16
C ASP A 407 8.71 -41.61 -7.29
N ILE A 408 7.51 -41.03 -7.11
CA ILE A 408 6.25 -41.75 -7.34
C ILE A 408 6.14 -42.17 -8.81
N LEU A 409 6.41 -41.27 -9.76
CA LEU A 409 6.31 -41.54 -11.18
C LEU A 409 7.32 -42.61 -11.63
N GLU A 410 8.53 -42.63 -11.08
CA GLU A 410 9.55 -43.64 -11.36
C GLU A 410 9.11 -45.04 -10.96
N LYS A 411 8.39 -45.16 -9.82
CA LYS A 411 7.89 -46.44 -9.28
C LYS A 411 6.65 -46.97 -10.00
N VAL A 412 5.99 -46.15 -10.82
CA VAL A 412 4.81 -46.55 -11.59
C VAL A 412 5.21 -47.01 -13.01
N PRO A 413 4.54 -48.04 -13.58
CA PRO A 413 4.79 -48.46 -14.96
C PRO A 413 4.70 -47.31 -15.97
N ALA A 414 5.58 -47.34 -16.97
CA ALA A 414 5.80 -46.23 -17.90
C ALA A 414 4.52 -45.75 -18.62
N GLU A 415 3.58 -46.66 -18.89
CA GLU A 415 2.31 -46.39 -19.55
C GLU A 415 1.39 -45.43 -18.78
N TYR A 416 1.49 -45.36 -17.45
CA TYR A 416 0.64 -44.48 -16.63
C TYR A 416 1.29 -43.12 -16.30
N ARG A 417 2.59 -42.95 -16.54
CA ARG A 417 3.34 -41.77 -16.07
C ARG A 417 2.83 -40.46 -16.65
N SER A 418 2.53 -40.43 -17.95
CA SER A 418 2.03 -39.24 -18.64
C SER A 418 0.65 -38.81 -18.12
N THR A 419 -0.21 -39.76 -17.78
CA THR A 419 -1.53 -39.52 -17.20
C THR A 419 -1.45 -39.09 -15.73
N LEU A 420 -0.57 -39.70 -14.95
CA LEU A 420 -0.46 -39.42 -13.51
C LEU A 420 0.31 -38.14 -13.17
N ALA A 421 1.30 -37.75 -13.97
CA ALA A 421 2.09 -36.55 -13.72
C ALA A 421 1.25 -35.28 -13.48
N PRO A 422 0.27 -34.91 -14.32
CA PRO A 422 -0.58 -33.74 -14.06
C PRO A 422 -1.50 -33.91 -12.85
N ILE A 423 -1.93 -35.14 -12.53
CA ILE A 423 -2.78 -35.44 -11.36
C ILE A 423 -1.98 -35.25 -10.07
N LEU A 424 -0.79 -35.83 -10.00
CA LEU A 424 0.10 -35.70 -8.83
C LEU A 424 0.51 -34.24 -8.60
N LYS A 425 0.80 -33.50 -9.68
CA LYS A 425 1.07 -32.06 -9.62
C LYS A 425 -0.14 -31.22 -9.17
N LYS A 426 -1.34 -31.76 -9.12
CA LYS A 426 -2.55 -31.10 -8.59
C LYS A 426 -3.05 -31.75 -7.29
N SER A 427 -2.33 -32.72 -6.77
CA SER A 427 -2.70 -33.42 -5.53
C SER A 427 -2.28 -32.64 -4.29
N ARG A 428 -2.73 -33.10 -3.12
CA ARG A 428 -2.34 -32.57 -1.81
C ARG A 428 -0.84 -32.64 -1.49
N ILE A 429 -0.02 -33.30 -2.32
CA ILE A 429 1.45 -33.23 -2.23
C ILE A 429 1.92 -31.77 -2.32
N LYS A 430 1.19 -30.92 -3.06
CA LYS A 430 1.50 -29.48 -3.14
C LYS A 430 1.28 -28.73 -1.83
N ASP A 431 0.55 -29.28 -0.87
CA ASP A 431 0.25 -28.61 0.40
C ASP A 431 1.34 -28.81 1.47
N ILE A 432 2.32 -29.68 1.21
CA ILE A 432 3.44 -29.98 2.11
C ILE A 432 4.27 -28.70 2.37
N THR A 433 4.73 -28.48 3.59
CA THR A 433 5.52 -27.28 3.96
C THR A 433 6.81 -27.59 4.70
N GLU A 434 7.00 -28.84 5.11
CA GLU A 434 7.99 -29.29 6.08
C GLU A 434 9.44 -29.22 5.57
N TYR A 435 9.65 -29.13 4.26
CA TYR A 435 10.98 -29.11 3.65
C TYR A 435 11.51 -27.69 3.39
N GLY A 436 10.77 -26.66 3.81
CA GLY A 436 11.21 -25.28 3.74
C GLY A 436 12.31 -24.98 4.75
N ARG A 437 13.29 -24.16 4.35
CA ARG A 437 14.33 -23.65 5.27
C ARG A 437 13.81 -22.51 6.15
N VAL A 438 12.77 -21.83 5.69
CA VAL A 438 12.18 -20.65 6.31
C VAL A 438 11.46 -21.02 7.60
N VAL A 439 11.80 -20.34 8.69
CA VAL A 439 11.01 -20.35 9.92
C VAL A 439 9.84 -19.40 9.73
N HIS A 440 8.65 -19.80 10.16
CA HIS A 440 7.45 -18.96 10.04
C HIS A 440 7.47 -17.78 11.02
N ALA A 441 6.75 -16.70 10.69
CA ALA A 441 6.77 -15.47 11.48
C ALA A 441 6.31 -15.68 12.93
N GLU A 442 5.29 -16.51 13.14
CA GLU A 442 4.73 -16.83 14.45
C GLU A 442 5.74 -17.60 15.31
N MET A 443 6.43 -18.56 14.70
CA MET A 443 7.50 -19.32 15.35
C MET A 443 8.67 -18.40 15.69
N GLU A 444 9.08 -17.53 14.78
CA GLU A 444 10.17 -16.60 15.03
C GLU A 444 9.80 -15.57 16.11
N ALA A 445 8.55 -15.09 16.19
CA ALA A 445 8.13 -14.21 17.27
C ALA A 445 8.27 -14.89 18.64
N LEU A 446 7.87 -16.17 18.75
CA LEU A 446 8.03 -16.98 19.95
C LEU A 446 9.52 -17.23 20.28
N LEU A 447 10.33 -17.58 19.28
CA LEU A 447 11.77 -17.81 19.44
C LEU A 447 12.51 -16.51 19.81
N SER A 448 12.10 -15.38 19.26
CA SER A 448 12.64 -14.06 19.58
C SER A 448 12.39 -13.70 21.04
N ALA A 449 11.17 -13.94 21.54
CA ALA A 449 10.86 -13.79 22.97
C ALA A 449 11.72 -14.72 23.84
N ALA A 450 11.87 -15.99 23.44
CA ALA A 450 12.69 -16.96 24.16
C ALA A 450 14.17 -16.55 24.22
N ARG A 451 14.76 -16.09 23.10
CA ARG A 451 16.14 -15.59 23.05
C ARG A 451 16.34 -14.34 23.92
N ALA A 452 15.32 -13.50 24.03
CA ALA A 452 15.33 -12.34 24.91
C ALA A 452 15.07 -12.69 26.40
N GLY A 453 14.81 -13.96 26.72
CA GLY A 453 14.47 -14.39 28.08
C GLY A 453 13.08 -13.93 28.55
N VAL A 454 12.19 -13.56 27.63
CA VAL A 454 10.83 -13.10 27.94
C VAL A 454 9.83 -14.23 27.70
N SER A 455 9.06 -14.57 28.73
CA SER A 455 8.04 -15.63 28.61
C SER A 455 6.88 -15.16 27.71
N PRO A 456 6.48 -15.97 26.70
CA PRO A 456 5.30 -15.71 25.87
C PRO A 456 3.99 -16.16 26.54
N LYS A 457 4.04 -16.77 27.73
CA LYS A 457 2.86 -17.29 28.40
C LYS A 457 1.82 -16.19 28.64
N SER A 458 0.57 -16.51 28.33
CA SER A 458 -0.60 -15.63 28.43
C SER A 458 -0.55 -14.39 27.54
N ALA A 459 0.37 -14.32 26.57
CA ALA A 459 0.44 -13.24 25.59
C ALA A 459 -0.64 -13.35 24.51
N THR A 460 -0.79 -12.28 23.73
CA THR A 460 -1.55 -12.23 22.48
C THR A 460 -0.59 -12.17 21.29
N LEU A 461 -0.79 -13.04 20.30
CA LEU A 461 -0.02 -13.07 19.05
C LEU A 461 -0.82 -12.45 17.91
N TYR A 462 -0.29 -11.40 17.28
CA TYR A 462 -0.85 -10.81 16.06
C TYR A 462 -0.07 -11.35 14.86
N CYS A 463 -0.74 -11.76 13.79
CA CYS A 463 -0.11 -12.27 12.57
C CYS A 463 -0.81 -11.75 11.31
N THR A 464 -0.04 -11.41 10.28
CA THR A 464 -0.60 -10.93 9.00
C THR A 464 -1.33 -12.03 8.21
N THR A 465 -1.16 -13.31 8.58
CA THR A 465 -1.83 -14.46 7.96
C THR A 465 -2.39 -15.42 9.01
N PHE A 466 -3.32 -16.30 8.64
CA PHE A 466 -3.79 -17.32 9.58
C PHE A 466 -2.70 -18.34 9.89
N PRO A 467 -2.42 -18.67 11.17
CA PRO A 467 -1.37 -19.62 11.50
C PRO A 467 -1.59 -21.02 10.95
N CYS A 468 -0.57 -21.58 10.29
CA CYS A 468 -0.62 -22.95 9.80
C CYS A 468 -0.67 -23.95 10.97
N HIS A 469 -1.05 -25.21 10.70
CA HIS A 469 -1.13 -26.26 11.72
C HIS A 469 0.23 -26.51 12.40
N ASN A 470 1.33 -26.32 11.67
CA ASN A 470 2.67 -26.39 12.24
C ASN A 470 2.98 -25.22 13.18
N CYS A 471 2.46 -24.01 12.96
CA CYS A 471 2.60 -22.90 13.90
C CYS A 471 1.67 -23.06 15.10
N ALA A 472 0.44 -23.51 14.87
CA ALA A 472 -0.59 -23.65 15.90
C ALA A 472 -0.15 -24.49 17.10
N LYS A 473 0.49 -25.65 16.87
CA LYS A 473 1.02 -26.49 17.96
C LYS A 473 2.05 -25.75 18.84
N HIS A 474 2.87 -24.87 18.25
CA HIS A 474 3.85 -24.06 19.00
C HIS A 474 3.17 -22.93 19.78
N ILE A 475 2.17 -22.27 19.17
CA ILE A 475 1.35 -21.24 19.82
C ILE A 475 0.67 -21.82 21.07
N ILE A 476 0.04 -22.99 20.94
CA ILE A 476 -0.62 -23.69 22.05
C ILE A 476 0.40 -24.07 23.12
N ALA A 477 1.50 -24.75 22.73
CA ALA A 477 2.52 -25.20 23.67
C ALA A 477 3.24 -24.04 24.41
N ALA A 478 3.38 -22.87 23.77
CA ALA A 478 3.94 -21.67 24.37
C ALA A 478 3.01 -21.02 25.42
N GLY A 479 1.75 -21.43 25.48
CA GLY A 479 0.75 -20.88 26.40
C GLY A 479 0.21 -19.52 25.95
N ILE A 480 0.17 -19.25 24.64
CA ILE A 480 -0.49 -18.07 24.08
C ILE A 480 -1.98 -18.12 24.40
N LYS A 481 -2.58 -16.98 24.77
CA LYS A 481 -3.99 -16.90 25.14
C LYS A 481 -4.89 -16.52 23.96
N ARG A 482 -4.43 -15.61 23.11
CA ARG A 482 -5.19 -15.07 21.97
C ARG A 482 -4.30 -14.94 20.74
N VAL A 483 -4.85 -15.22 19.58
CA VAL A 483 -4.24 -15.01 18.27
C VAL A 483 -5.14 -14.09 17.45
N VAL A 484 -4.60 -13.03 16.88
CA VAL A 484 -5.32 -12.09 16.01
C VAL A 484 -4.75 -12.17 14.60
N TYR A 485 -5.59 -12.40 13.58
CA TYR A 485 -5.15 -12.64 12.20
C TYR A 485 -6.01 -11.95 11.14
N VAL A 486 -5.44 -11.61 9.97
CA VAL A 486 -6.14 -10.86 8.91
C VAL A 486 -6.98 -11.75 7.96
N GLU A 487 -6.64 -13.04 7.80
CA GLU A 487 -7.22 -13.90 6.76
C GLU A 487 -8.69 -14.29 7.00
N PRO A 488 -9.59 -14.14 6.00
CA PRO A 488 -11.01 -14.45 6.18
C PRO A 488 -11.33 -15.95 6.04
N TYR A 489 -10.42 -16.74 5.48
CA TYR A 489 -10.60 -18.15 5.16
C TYR A 489 -9.39 -18.98 5.62
N PRO A 490 -9.42 -19.56 6.84
CA PRO A 490 -8.37 -20.42 7.31
C PRO A 490 -8.23 -21.68 6.43
N LYS A 491 -7.16 -21.78 5.62
CA LYS A 491 -6.78 -23.02 4.91
C LYS A 491 -6.10 -24.05 5.82
N SER A 492 -5.69 -23.60 7.00
CA SER A 492 -4.93 -24.37 7.96
C SER A 492 -5.78 -25.44 8.63
N LYS A 493 -5.19 -26.62 8.81
CA LYS A 493 -5.73 -27.71 9.64
C LYS A 493 -5.62 -27.45 11.14
N ALA A 494 -5.17 -26.26 11.57
CA ALA A 494 -4.98 -25.92 12.98
C ALA A 494 -6.24 -26.22 13.82
N GLN A 495 -7.41 -25.74 13.39
CA GLN A 495 -8.67 -25.97 14.11
C GLN A 495 -9.11 -27.43 14.08
N GLU A 496 -8.88 -28.13 12.97
CA GLU A 496 -9.23 -29.55 12.84
C GLU A 496 -8.37 -30.41 13.77
N PHE A 497 -7.05 -30.19 13.78
CA PHE A 497 -6.08 -30.98 14.54
C PHE A 497 -6.00 -30.59 16.02
N HIS A 498 -6.41 -29.37 16.37
CA HIS A 498 -6.36 -28.84 17.74
C HIS A 498 -7.72 -28.28 18.18
N SER A 499 -8.81 -28.94 17.80
CA SER A 499 -10.18 -28.54 18.16
C SER A 499 -10.45 -28.57 19.67
N ASP A 500 -9.64 -29.32 20.42
CA ASP A 500 -9.62 -29.38 21.89
C ASP A 500 -8.94 -28.15 22.53
N SER A 501 -8.09 -27.45 21.78
CA SER A 501 -7.18 -26.42 22.29
C SER A 501 -7.35 -25.05 21.61
N ILE A 502 -8.09 -24.96 20.50
CA ILE A 502 -8.36 -23.72 19.76
C ILE A 502 -9.85 -23.42 19.78
N SER A 503 -10.19 -22.18 20.13
CA SER A 503 -11.54 -21.65 20.06
C SER A 503 -11.64 -20.50 19.05
N LEU A 504 -12.72 -20.47 18.28
CA LEU A 504 -13.13 -19.30 17.47
C LEU A 504 -14.14 -18.40 18.18
N LYS A 505 -14.52 -18.75 19.41
CA LYS A 505 -15.44 -17.97 20.24
C LYS A 505 -14.66 -17.38 21.39
N LYS A 506 -14.91 -16.09 21.66
CA LYS A 506 -14.22 -15.32 22.70
C LYS A 506 -14.31 -15.97 24.09
N ASP A 507 -15.43 -16.61 24.39
CA ASP A 507 -15.71 -17.26 25.68
C ASP A 507 -15.51 -18.79 25.65
N GLY A 508 -14.88 -19.33 24.60
CA GLY A 508 -14.57 -20.75 24.53
C GLY A 508 -13.28 -21.12 25.27
N ASP A 509 -13.17 -22.39 25.65
CA ASP A 509 -11.96 -22.93 26.26
C ASP A 509 -10.81 -23.02 25.22
N GLY A 510 -9.57 -22.77 25.67
CA GLY A 510 -8.36 -22.85 24.84
C GLY A 510 -7.84 -21.51 24.32
N VAL A 511 -7.02 -21.57 23.27
CA VAL A 511 -6.44 -20.39 22.62
C VAL A 511 -7.48 -19.76 21.70
N PHE A 512 -7.81 -18.50 21.95
CA PHE A 512 -8.82 -17.79 21.16
C PHE A 512 -8.21 -17.25 19.86
N PHE A 513 -8.67 -17.77 18.72
CA PHE A 513 -8.30 -17.31 17.39
C PHE A 513 -9.36 -16.33 16.88
N ASP A 514 -8.95 -15.08 16.68
CA ASP A 514 -9.81 -13.93 16.45
C ASP A 514 -9.44 -13.25 15.12
N PRO A 515 -10.40 -13.01 14.20
CA PRO A 515 -10.12 -12.19 13.03
C PRO A 515 -9.79 -10.75 13.43
N PHE A 516 -8.84 -10.14 12.72
CA PHE A 516 -8.45 -8.74 12.90
C PHE A 516 -9.54 -7.82 12.38
N ILE A 517 -9.94 -6.86 13.21
CA ILE A 517 -10.95 -5.84 12.92
C ILE A 517 -10.36 -4.46 13.15
N GLY A 518 -10.55 -3.56 12.20
CA GLY A 518 -10.05 -2.19 12.25
C GLY A 518 -9.36 -1.75 10.96
N VAL A 519 -8.58 -0.68 11.07
CA VAL A 519 -7.76 -0.12 9.99
C VAL A 519 -6.62 -1.07 9.63
N GLY A 520 -6.58 -1.46 8.37
CA GLY A 520 -5.54 -2.29 7.81
C GLY A 520 -4.17 -1.60 7.79
N PRO A 521 -3.06 -2.35 7.87
CA PRO A 521 -1.71 -1.78 7.93
C PRO A 521 -1.34 -0.84 6.77
N ARG A 522 -1.90 -1.08 5.58
CA ARG A 522 -1.65 -0.29 4.37
C ARG A 522 -2.09 1.18 4.51
N SER A 523 -3.18 1.41 5.23
CA SER A 523 -3.78 2.74 5.39
C SER A 523 -3.45 3.36 6.74
N PHE A 524 -2.83 2.61 7.65
CA PHE A 524 -2.51 3.04 9.00
C PHE A 524 -1.75 4.37 9.02
N PHE A 525 -0.67 4.48 8.24
CA PHE A 525 0.16 5.68 8.23
C PHE A 525 -0.60 6.91 7.69
N ASN A 526 -1.31 6.77 6.56
CA ASN A 526 -2.02 7.89 5.94
C ASN A 526 -3.19 8.39 6.77
N LEU A 527 -3.87 7.50 7.51
CA LEU A 527 -5.08 7.84 8.25
C LEU A 527 -4.79 8.36 9.66
N PHE A 528 -3.76 7.84 10.33
CA PHE A 528 -3.45 8.23 11.71
C PHE A 528 -2.33 9.25 11.85
N SER A 529 -1.58 9.52 10.77
CA SER A 529 -0.59 10.59 10.77
C SER A 529 -1.23 11.97 10.64
N THR A 530 -0.83 12.89 11.51
CA THR A 530 -1.31 14.27 11.49
C THR A 530 -0.66 15.12 10.41
N ASN A 531 0.54 14.77 9.91
CA ASN A 531 1.29 15.60 8.95
C ASN A 531 2.20 14.84 7.97
N LEU A 532 2.50 13.56 8.19
CA LEU A 532 3.40 12.79 7.33
C LEU A 532 2.68 12.02 6.22
N GLY A 533 1.34 11.93 6.28
CA GLY A 533 0.54 11.17 5.31
C GLY A 533 0.36 11.90 3.97
N SER A 534 -0.24 11.22 3.01
CA SER A 534 -0.52 11.73 1.65
C SER A 534 -1.63 12.78 1.53
N GLY A 535 -2.11 13.35 2.64
CA GLY A 535 -3.13 14.40 2.59
C GLY A 535 -2.85 15.53 3.56
N TYR A 536 -3.81 16.46 3.67
CA TYR A 536 -3.67 17.69 4.47
C TYR A 536 -3.33 17.49 5.96
N PRO A 537 -2.59 18.42 6.60
CA PRO A 537 -2.30 18.34 8.02
C PRO A 537 -3.55 18.44 8.91
N ILE A 538 -3.68 17.57 9.91
CA ILE A 538 -4.80 17.61 10.88
C ILE A 538 -4.44 18.51 12.06
N THR A 539 -5.23 19.58 12.24
CA THR A 539 -5.16 20.46 13.41
C THR A 539 -6.08 19.97 14.52
N ARG A 540 -5.53 19.75 15.72
CA ARG A 540 -6.28 19.27 16.91
C ARG A 540 -6.58 20.35 17.94
N LYS A 541 -5.88 21.48 17.85
CA LYS A 541 -6.01 22.59 18.78
C LYS A 541 -5.98 23.92 18.04
N THR A 542 -6.71 24.89 18.56
CA THR A 542 -6.63 26.29 18.16
C THR A 542 -5.36 26.94 18.74
N ASP A 543 -5.03 28.14 18.28
CA ASP A 543 -3.79 28.85 18.68
C ASP A 543 -3.76 29.20 20.18
N ASP A 544 -4.93 29.36 20.80
CA ASP A 544 -5.11 29.56 22.24
C ASP A 544 -5.07 28.24 23.05
N GLY A 545 -4.84 27.10 22.37
CA GLY A 545 -4.68 25.79 22.99
C GLY A 545 -5.99 25.05 23.28
N GLN A 546 -7.14 25.58 22.86
CA GLN A 546 -8.42 24.88 23.00
C GLN A 546 -8.56 23.76 21.97
N LYS A 547 -9.42 22.80 22.26
CA LYS A 547 -9.75 21.69 21.37
C LYS A 547 -10.50 22.25 20.14
N VAL A 548 -10.13 21.82 18.93
CA VAL A 548 -10.88 22.17 17.71
C VAL A 548 -12.24 21.48 17.73
N ASP A 549 -13.32 22.24 17.58
CA ASP A 549 -14.64 21.69 17.34
C ASP A 549 -14.70 21.16 15.90
N TRP A 550 -14.89 19.86 15.78
CA TRP A 550 -14.98 19.16 14.51
C TRP A 550 -16.44 18.79 14.24
N MET A 551 -16.93 19.14 13.06
CA MET A 551 -18.31 18.87 12.63
C MET A 551 -18.29 18.02 11.35
N GLU A 552 -19.16 17.00 11.27
CA GLU A 552 -19.21 16.13 10.09
C GLU A 552 -19.52 16.88 8.80
N ALA A 553 -20.41 17.89 8.85
CA ALA A 553 -20.86 18.62 7.66
C ALA A 553 -19.70 19.34 6.94
N ASP A 554 -18.74 19.87 7.70
CA ASP A 554 -17.60 20.63 7.19
C ASP A 554 -16.37 19.75 6.93
N ALA A 555 -16.41 18.49 7.37
CA ALA A 555 -15.27 17.61 7.27
C ALA A 555 -14.93 17.26 5.80
N LYS A 556 -13.63 17.10 5.57
CA LYS A 556 -13.06 16.85 4.25
C LYS A 556 -12.40 15.47 4.25
N LEU A 557 -12.50 14.75 3.15
CA LEU A 557 -11.79 13.47 2.98
C LEU A 557 -10.29 13.67 3.26
N ARG A 558 -9.69 12.81 4.08
CA ARG A 558 -8.32 12.93 4.57
C ARG A 558 -7.30 12.86 3.44
N THR A 559 -7.46 11.92 2.52
CA THR A 559 -6.60 11.71 1.35
C THR A 559 -7.41 12.04 0.09
N GLN A 560 -7.37 13.30 -0.31
CA GLN A 560 -8.22 13.83 -1.36
C GLN A 560 -7.73 13.41 -2.75
N MET A 561 -8.69 13.19 -3.63
CA MET A 561 -8.48 12.90 -5.03
C MET A 561 -8.99 14.08 -5.87
N LEU A 562 -8.10 14.66 -6.68
CA LEU A 562 -8.43 15.73 -7.63
C LEU A 562 -9.01 15.15 -8.94
N PRO A 563 -9.99 15.81 -9.59
CA PRO A 563 -10.54 15.39 -10.88
C PRO A 563 -9.49 15.03 -11.94
N CYS A 564 -8.45 15.87 -12.09
CA CYS A 564 -7.37 15.62 -13.05
C CYS A 564 -6.58 14.32 -12.76
N SER A 565 -6.60 13.81 -11.53
CA SER A 565 -5.82 12.63 -11.14
C SER A 565 -6.44 11.29 -11.56
N TYR A 566 -7.76 11.23 -11.80
CA TYR A 566 -8.48 9.99 -12.14
C TYR A 566 -9.35 10.10 -13.39
N MET A 567 -9.88 11.27 -13.76
CA MET A 567 -10.84 11.36 -14.87
C MET A 567 -10.21 10.91 -16.20
N GLU A 568 -8.97 11.29 -16.48
CA GLU A 568 -8.27 10.83 -17.67
C GLU A 568 -8.04 9.31 -17.62
N ARG A 569 -7.67 8.77 -16.45
CA ARG A 569 -7.46 7.33 -16.26
C ARG A 569 -8.74 6.53 -16.43
N GLU A 570 -9.88 7.05 -15.97
CA GLU A 570 -11.20 6.47 -16.21
C GLU A 570 -11.58 6.48 -17.69
N ARG A 571 -11.36 7.60 -18.39
CA ARG A 571 -11.61 7.67 -19.84
C ARG A 571 -10.75 6.64 -20.58
N ILE A 572 -9.46 6.53 -20.24
CA ILE A 572 -8.56 5.51 -20.78
C ILE A 572 -9.08 4.10 -20.45
N ALA A 573 -9.57 3.87 -19.23
CA ALA A 573 -10.17 2.60 -18.83
C ALA A 573 -11.40 2.25 -19.67
N GLY A 574 -12.29 3.22 -19.92
CA GLY A 574 -13.44 3.07 -20.82
C GLY A 574 -13.03 2.81 -22.27
N SER A 575 -12.01 3.52 -22.78
CA SER A 575 -11.47 3.26 -24.12
C SER A 575 -10.79 1.90 -24.24
N LEU A 576 -10.11 1.42 -23.20
CA LEU A 576 -9.57 0.06 -23.13
C LEU A 576 -10.69 -0.97 -23.18
N LEU A 577 -11.73 -0.79 -22.36
CA LEU A 577 -12.91 -1.64 -22.35
C LEU A 577 -13.58 -1.70 -23.73
N SER A 578 -13.81 -0.54 -24.36
CA SER A 578 -14.42 -0.48 -25.70
C SER A 578 -13.57 -1.22 -26.75
N ARG A 579 -12.24 -1.09 -26.70
CA ARG A 579 -11.34 -1.84 -27.60
C ARG A 579 -11.44 -3.35 -27.39
N TYR A 580 -11.53 -3.80 -26.14
CA TYR A 580 -11.78 -5.21 -25.85
C TYR A 580 -13.12 -5.67 -26.43
N LEU A 581 -14.20 -4.92 -26.20
CA LEU A 581 -15.54 -5.28 -26.67
C LEU A 581 -15.64 -5.30 -28.21
N ASN A 582 -14.92 -4.41 -28.91
CA ASN A 582 -14.91 -4.30 -30.37
C ASN A 582 -13.97 -5.28 -31.08
N GLY A 583 -13.13 -6.02 -30.32
CA GLY A 583 -12.21 -7.02 -30.90
C GLY A 583 -10.83 -6.48 -31.32
N ASP A 584 -10.54 -5.20 -31.10
CA ASP A 584 -9.27 -4.54 -31.45
C ASP A 584 -8.15 -4.79 -30.41
N GLY A 585 -8.41 -5.64 -29.41
CA GLY A 585 -7.55 -5.84 -28.24
C GLY A 585 -6.41 -6.85 -28.40
N ASP A 586 -6.29 -7.54 -29.53
CA ASP A 586 -5.31 -8.63 -29.73
C ASP A 586 -3.97 -8.16 -30.37
N GLU A 587 -3.77 -6.86 -30.61
CA GLU A 587 -2.56 -6.31 -31.27
C GLU A 587 -1.47 -5.72 -30.32
N ARG A 588 -1.44 -6.04 -29.02
CA ARG A 588 -0.31 -5.63 -28.15
C ARG A 588 0.20 -6.70 -27.21
#